data_AF-A0A935XCZ0-F1
#
_entry.id   AF-A0A935XCZ0-F1
#
_cell.length_a   1.000
_cell.length_b   1.000
_cell.length_c   1.000
_cell.angle_alpha   90.00
_cell.angle_beta   90.00
_cell.angle_gamma   90.00
#
_symmetry.space_group_name_H-M   'P 1'
#
loop_
_entity.id
_entity.type
_entity.pdbx_description
1 polymer ?
#
loop_
_entity_poly.entity_id
_entity_poly.type
_entity_poly.pdbx_seq_one_letter_code
_entity_poly.pdbx_strand_id
1 'polypeptide(L)'
;MEKLRDLPTGLLIALGALVLVQLSLQVWGLLDLSRREVVPGGRKWVWAVVILFGNLLGAIVYLVVGRSAPLPATFEDLPGGDRSGKRRAAVDRLYGDPDA
;
A
#
# COMPACT_ATOMS: atom_id res chain seq x y z
N MET A 1 -35.73 5.47 4.39
CA MET A 1 -35.80 6.25 3.14
C MET A 1 -35.66 7.76 3.38
N GLU A 2 -36.16 8.33 4.48
CA GLU A 2 -36.00 9.77 4.81
C GLU A 2 -34.53 10.22 4.98
N LYS A 3 -33.68 9.41 5.63
CA LYS A 3 -32.29 9.81 5.92
C LYS A 3 -31.35 10.00 4.71
N LEU A 4 -31.74 9.56 3.51
CA LEU A 4 -30.96 9.80 2.28
C LEU A 4 -31.24 11.19 1.67
N ARG A 5 -32.37 11.82 2.02
CA ARG A 5 -32.75 13.16 1.53
C ARG A 5 -32.12 14.31 2.32
N ASP A 6 -31.65 14.03 3.53
CA ASP A 6 -30.89 14.99 4.36
C ASP A 6 -29.39 15.04 4.00
N LEU A 7 -28.96 14.29 2.98
CA LEU A 7 -27.59 14.41 2.49
C LEU A 7 -27.38 15.84 1.99
N PRO A 8 -26.32 16.54 2.45
CA PRO A 8 -26.09 17.92 2.06
C PRO A 8 -25.94 17.97 0.55
N THR A 9 -26.68 18.87 -0.11
CA THR A 9 -26.68 19.01 -1.57
C THR A 9 -25.26 19.14 -2.13
N GLY A 10 -24.35 19.78 -1.38
CA GLY A 10 -22.94 19.87 -1.73
C GLY A 10 -22.23 18.51 -1.85
N LEU A 11 -22.56 17.54 -1.00
CA LEU A 11 -22.01 16.18 -1.08
C LEU A 11 -22.53 15.44 -2.32
N LEU A 12 -23.82 15.60 -2.66
CA LEU A 12 -24.37 15.01 -3.89
C LEU A 12 -23.72 15.60 -5.14
N ILE A 13 -23.47 16.93 -5.16
CA ILE A 13 -22.75 17.60 -6.24
C ILE A 13 -21.30 17.10 -6.32
N ALA A 14 -20.61 16.98 -5.19
CA ALA A 14 -19.23 16.49 -5.14
C ALA A 14 -19.13 15.04 -5.63
N LEU A 15 -20.05 14.16 -5.22
CA LEU A 15 -20.12 12.78 -5.71
C LEU A 15 -20.43 12.74 -7.21
N GLY A 16 -21.37 13.55 -7.68
CA GLY A 16 -21.68 13.67 -9.10
C GLY A 16 -20.46 14.12 -9.91
N ALA A 17 -19.75 15.15 -9.46
CA ALA A 17 -18.53 15.63 -10.09
C ALA A 17 -17.42 14.57 -10.11
N LEU A 18 -17.22 13.86 -8.99
CA LEU A 18 -16.25 12.77 -8.90
C LEU A 18 -16.56 11.65 -9.90
N VAL A 19 -17.83 11.22 -9.98
CA VAL A 19 -18.28 10.21 -10.96
C VAL A 19 -18.08 10.70 -12.38
N LEU A 20 -18.38 11.97 -12.66
CA LEU A 20 -18.23 12.55 -13.99
C LEU A 20 -16.76 12.59 -14.44
N VAL A 21 -15.86 13.00 -13.55
CA VAL A 21 -14.41 12.97 -13.79
C VAL A 21 -13.93 11.53 -13.97
N GLN A 22 -14.37 10.61 -13.10
CA GLN A 22 -14.00 9.20 -13.17
C GLN A 22 -14.38 8.58 -14.53
N LEU A 23 -15.63 8.77 -14.96
CA LEU A 23 -16.11 8.28 -16.25
C LEU A 23 -15.39 8.95 -17.41
N SER A 24 -15.13 10.26 -17.33
CA SER A 24 -14.39 10.98 -18.36
C SER A 24 -12.98 10.43 -18.53
N LEU A 25 -12.27 10.17 -17.43
CA LEU A 25 -10.93 9.56 -17.45
C LEU A 25 -10.96 8.14 -18.01
N GLN A 26 -11.96 7.33 -17.64
CA GLN A 26 -12.10 5.98 -18.17
C GLN A 26 -12.32 6.01 -19.68
N VAL A 27 -13.26 6.82 -20.17
CA VAL A 27 -13.56 6.95 -21.60
C VAL A 27 -12.35 7.51 -22.36
N TRP A 28 -11.67 8.52 -21.81
CA TRP A 28 -10.48 9.10 -22.42
C TRP A 28 -9.32 8.10 -22.49
N GLY A 29 -9.10 7.32 -21.43
CA GLY A 29 -8.12 6.24 -21.41
C GLY A 29 -8.44 5.13 -22.41
N LEU A 30 -9.71 4.77 -22.59
CA LEU A 30 -10.13 3.82 -23.62
C LEU A 30 -9.93 4.37 -25.04
N LEU A 31 -10.23 5.66 -25.26
CA LEU A 31 -10.02 6.34 -26.55
C LEU A 31 -8.52 6.41 -26.91
N ASP A 32 -7.68 6.79 -25.96
CA ASP A 32 -6.21 6.81 -26.11
C ASP A 32 -5.68 5.41 -26.43
N LEU A 33 -6.15 4.40 -25.70
CA LEU A 33 -5.80 2.99 -25.93
C LEU A 33 -6.24 2.48 -27.31
N SER A 34 -7.42 2.91 -27.77
CA SER A 34 -7.94 2.55 -29.10
C SER A 34 -7.15 3.23 -30.22
N ARG A 35 -6.63 4.45 -30.00
CA ARG A 35 -5.82 5.19 -30.98
C ARG A 35 -4.37 4.71 -31.03
N ARG A 36 -3.82 4.16 -29.95
CA ARG A 36 -2.43 3.68 -29.92
C ARG A 36 -2.32 2.32 -30.61
N GLU A 37 -1.42 2.22 -31.59
CA GLU A 37 -1.12 0.96 -32.27
C GLU A 37 -0.30 0.02 -31.38
N VAL A 38 0.61 0.56 -30.58
CA VAL A 38 1.49 -0.17 -29.66
C VAL A 38 1.28 0.34 -28.24
N VAL A 39 1.09 -0.59 -27.30
CA VAL A 39 0.92 -0.30 -25.88
C VAL A 39 2.05 -0.96 -25.08
N PRO A 40 2.48 -0.39 -23.94
CA PRO A 40 3.46 -1.03 -23.08
C PRO A 40 2.97 -2.43 -22.67
N GLY A 41 3.75 -3.47 -22.96
CA GLY A 41 3.36 -4.87 -22.73
C GLY A 41 2.52 -5.53 -23.83
N GLY A 42 2.33 -4.87 -24.98
CA GLY A 42 1.80 -5.45 -26.24
C GLY A 42 0.32 -5.83 -26.25
N ARG A 43 -0.33 -5.95 -25.08
CA ARG A 43 -1.70 -6.47 -24.94
C ARG A 43 -2.67 -5.33 -24.60
N LYS A 44 -3.30 -4.74 -25.62
CA LYS A 44 -4.27 -3.63 -25.46
C LYS A 44 -5.40 -3.98 -24.48
N TRP A 45 -5.93 -5.20 -24.54
CA TRP A 45 -7.00 -5.66 -23.65
C TRP A 45 -6.64 -5.63 -22.15
N VAL A 46 -5.37 -5.81 -21.77
CA VAL A 46 -4.94 -5.75 -20.36
C VAL A 46 -5.13 -4.33 -19.82
N TRP A 47 -4.77 -3.31 -20.61
CA TRP A 47 -4.96 -1.92 -20.23
C TRP A 47 -6.43 -1.53 -20.13
N ALA A 48 -7.30 -2.06 -21.01
CA ALA A 48 -8.74 -1.86 -20.91
C ALA A 48 -9.30 -2.43 -19.58
N VAL A 49 -8.86 -3.62 -19.19
CA VAL A 49 -9.22 -4.24 -17.89
C VAL A 49 -8.68 -3.40 -16.73
N VAL A 50 -7.45 -2.90 -16.80
CA VAL A 50 -6.87 -2.05 -15.75
C VAL A 50 -7.62 -0.71 -15.62
N ILE A 51 -8.02 -0.07 -16.73
CA ILE A 51 -8.78 1.19 -16.68
C ILE A 51 -10.20 0.96 -16.14
N LEU A 52 -10.83 -0.16 -16.49
CA LEU A 52 -12.17 -0.48 -16.03
C LEU A 52 -12.21 -0.95 -14.57
N PHE A 53 -11.21 -1.73 -14.15
CA PHE A 53 -11.22 -2.42 -12.87
C PHE A 53 -10.13 -1.98 -11.88
N GLY A 54 -9.23 -1.08 -12.26
CA GLY A 54 -8.11 -0.63 -11.42
C GLY A 54 -8.52 0.03 -10.10
N ASN A 55 -9.76 0.53 -9.99
CA ASN A 55 -10.27 1.13 -8.77
C ASN A 55 -10.55 0.05 -7.69
N LEU A 56 -11.48 -0.87 -7.99
CA LEU A 56 -11.89 -1.91 -7.04
C LEU A 56 -11.03 -3.19 -7.11
N LEU A 57 -10.77 -3.71 -8.32
CA LEU A 57 -9.90 -4.88 -8.46
C LEU A 57 -8.44 -4.54 -8.16
N GLY A 58 -7.99 -3.30 -8.38
CA GLY A 58 -6.64 -2.88 -7.98
C GLY A 58 -6.43 -3.01 -6.47
N ALA A 59 -7.41 -2.57 -5.67
CA ALA A 59 -7.39 -2.76 -4.22
C ALA A 59 -7.43 -4.25 -3.82
N ILE A 60 -8.29 -5.06 -4.47
CA ILE A 60 -8.39 -6.51 -4.21
C ILE A 60 -7.07 -7.21 -4.54
N VAL A 61 -6.47 -6.94 -5.71
CA VAL A 61 -5.18 -7.51 -6.12
C VAL A 61 -4.07 -7.08 -5.17
N TYR A 62 -4.02 -5.82 -4.77
CA TYR A 62 -3.05 -5.35 -3.77
C TYR A 62 -3.21 -6.09 -2.43
N LEU A 63 -4.45 -6.32 -2.00
CA LEU A 63 -4.72 -7.04 -0.75
C LEU A 63 -4.35 -8.53 -0.83
N VAL A 64 -4.58 -9.16 -1.99
CA VAL A 64 -4.25 -10.57 -2.25
C VAL A 64 -2.75 -10.77 -2.40
N VAL A 65 -2.06 -9.89 -3.14
CA VAL A 65 -0.61 -10.01 -3.42
C VAL A 65 0.24 -9.45 -2.28
N GLY A 66 -0.20 -8.38 -1.61
CA GLY A 66 0.56 -7.67 -0.58
C GLY A 66 0.57 -8.36 0.79
N ARG A 67 -0.26 -9.38 1.02
CA ARG A 67 -0.33 -10.08 2.32
C ARG A 67 0.93 -10.88 2.66
N SER A 68 1.83 -11.08 1.71
CA SER A 68 3.07 -11.84 1.93
C SER A 68 4.21 -11.03 2.54
N ALA A 69 4.00 -9.78 2.99
CA ALA A 69 5.02 -9.07 3.75
C ALA A 69 5.31 -9.87 5.04
N PRO A 70 6.49 -10.51 5.18
CA PRO A 70 6.87 -11.09 6.45
C PRO A 70 6.91 -9.91 7.43
N LEU A 71 6.17 -10.03 8.53
CA LEU A 71 6.25 -9.06 9.61
C LEU A 71 7.75 -8.83 9.92
N PRO A 72 8.20 -7.58 10.10
CA PRO A 72 9.59 -7.35 10.47
C PRO A 72 9.88 -8.20 11.70
N ALA A 73 10.89 -9.07 11.56
CA ALA A 73 11.42 -9.96 12.58
C ALA A 73 11.07 -9.46 13.98
N THR A 74 10.10 -10.13 14.64
CA THR A 74 9.73 -9.83 16.02
C THR A 74 11.02 -9.80 16.85
N PHE A 75 11.08 -9.02 17.92
CA PHE A 75 12.27 -8.89 18.76
C PHE A 75 12.88 -10.21 19.27
N GLU A 76 12.18 -11.34 19.08
CA GLU A 76 12.64 -12.72 19.28
C GLU A 76 13.71 -13.18 18.26
N ASP A 77 13.68 -12.67 17.02
CA ASP A 77 14.59 -13.05 15.91
C ASP A 77 15.90 -12.24 15.87
N LEU A 78 16.05 -11.26 16.77
CA LEU A 78 17.34 -10.61 16.99
C LEU A 78 18.27 -11.65 17.62
N PRO A 79 19.49 -11.89 17.08
CA PRO A 79 20.45 -12.76 17.73
C PRO A 79 20.64 -12.25 19.15
N GLY A 80 20.19 -13.05 20.12
CA GLY A 80 20.28 -12.79 21.55
C GLY A 80 21.75 -12.81 21.95
N GLY A 81 22.47 -11.74 21.58
CA GLY A 81 23.86 -11.56 21.90
C GLY A 81 24.00 -11.52 23.41
N ASP A 82 24.87 -12.38 23.91
CA ASP A 82 25.27 -12.50 25.31
C ASP A 82 25.61 -11.11 25.92
N ARG A 83 24.57 -10.45 26.42
CA ARG A 83 24.67 -9.19 27.16
C ARG A 83 25.31 -9.42 28.52
N SER A 84 25.38 -10.66 29.01
CA SER A 84 26.02 -11.00 30.28
C SER A 84 27.53 -10.87 30.16
N GLY A 85 28.13 -11.44 29.12
CA GLY A 85 29.57 -11.36 28.85
C GLY A 85 30.04 -9.92 28.62
N LYS A 86 29.29 -9.13 27.84
CA LYS A 86 29.65 -7.72 27.60
C LYS A 86 29.53 -6.85 28.86
N ARG A 87 28.52 -7.10 29.71
CA ARG A 87 28.34 -6.37 30.97
C ARG A 87 29.44 -6.69 31.98
N ARG A 88 29.81 -7.97 32.12
CA ARG A 88 30.93 -8.37 33.00
C ARG A 88 32.25 -7.73 32.59
N ALA A 89 32.55 -7.73 31.29
CA ALA A 89 33.75 -7.08 30.75
C ALA A 89 33.73 -5.55 30.86
N ALA A 90 32.56 -4.93 31.04
CA ALA A 90 32.44 -3.50 31.30
C ALA A 90 32.62 -3.19 32.79
N VAL A 91 32.04 -4.01 33.67
CA VAL A 91 32.19 -3.91 35.13
C VAL A 91 33.66 -4.07 35.51
N ASP A 92 34.35 -5.07 34.96
CA ASP A 92 35.77 -5.33 35.22
C ASP A 92 36.67 -4.15 34.84
N ARG A 93 36.36 -3.47 33.73
CA ARG A 93 37.08 -2.25 33.32
C ARG A 93 36.78 -1.02 34.18
N LEU A 94 35.59 -0.95 34.76
CA LEU A 94 35.16 0.21 35.55
C LEU A 94 35.60 0.10 37.00
N TYR A 95 35.61 -1.12 37.53
CA TYR A 95 35.87 -1.39 38.94
C TYR A 95 37.23 -2.01 39.21
N GLY A 96 37.96 -2.46 38.17
CA GLY A 96 39.38 -2.83 38.19
C GLY A 96 39.86 -3.50 39.48
N ASP A 97 39.98 -4.83 39.43
CA ASP A 97 40.52 -5.72 40.47
C ASP A 97 40.38 -5.20 41.93
N PRO A 98 39.27 -5.51 42.62
CA PRO A 98 39.11 -5.12 44.02
C PRO A 98 40.11 -5.81 44.97
N ASP A 99 40.92 -6.76 44.46
CA ASP A 99 41.82 -7.60 45.25
C ASP A 99 43.32 -7.44 44.87
N ALA A 100 43.69 -6.41 44.08
CA ALA A 100 45.09 -6.10 43.71
C ALA A 100 45.84 -5.21 44.73
#